data_AF-A0A382VPZ0-F1
#
_entry.id   AF-A0A382VPZ0-F1
#
_cell.length_a   1.000
_cell.length_b   1.000
_cell.length_c   1.000
_cell.angle_alpha   90.00
_cell.angle_beta   90.00
_cell.angle_gamma   90.00
#
_symmetry.space_group_name_H-M   'P 1'
#
loop_
_entity.id
_entity.type
_entity.pdbx_description
1 polymer ?
#
loop_
_entity_poly.entity_id
_entity_poly.type
_entity_poly.pdbx_seq_one_letter_code
_entity_poly.pdbx_strand_id
1 'polypeptide(L)'
;MDRLTATIQPVAPFNFELTAGYHTYFQSRYGTDTMEDGIYRRLLDLGDKLVLASVRSAGTVDAPELALELQGPKLSPENVDLATERISWLLGVDQDLAPFYELGRADEAMSGLVDEFYGLHLPHTATVFEALVLAVLGQ
;
A
#
# COMPACT_ATOMS: atom_id res chain seq x y z
N MET A 1 -19.58 14.17 6.73
CA MET A 1 -18.78 12.95 6.55
C MET A 1 -17.91 12.83 7.76
N ASP A 2 -17.91 11.65 8.37
CA ASP A 2 -17.11 11.37 9.55
C ASP A 2 -15.66 11.16 9.12
N ARG A 3 -14.75 11.40 10.05
CA ARG A 3 -13.33 11.13 9.89
C ARG A 3 -12.83 10.34 11.08
N LEU A 4 -12.15 9.24 10.80
CA LEU A 4 -11.46 8.43 11.80
C LEU A 4 -10.03 8.18 11.35
N THR A 5 -9.14 7.95 12.31
CA THR A 5 -7.72 7.73 12.04
C THR A 5 -7.25 6.44 12.67
N ALA A 6 -6.29 5.79 12.02
CA ALA A 6 -5.60 4.61 12.52
C ALA A 6 -4.12 4.68 12.17
N THR A 7 -3.34 3.75 12.72
CA THR A 7 -1.92 3.57 12.40
C THR A 7 -1.71 2.14 11.92
N ILE A 8 -0.90 1.96 10.87
CA ILE A 8 -0.46 0.65 10.38
C ILE A 8 1.06 0.57 10.61
N GLN A 9 1.52 -0.60 11.05
CA GLN A 9 2.94 -0.88 11.31
C GLN A 9 3.42 -1.96 10.34
N PRO A 10 4.00 -1.58 9.18
CA PRO A 10 4.55 -2.55 8.25
C PRO A 10 5.71 -3.36 8.85
N VAL A 11 5.94 -4.55 8.30
CA VAL A 11 7.16 -5.31 8.54
C VAL A 11 8.33 -4.53 7.92
N ALA A 12 9.35 -4.23 8.73
CA ALA A 12 10.54 -3.54 8.24
C ALA A 12 11.41 -4.48 7.40
N PRO A 13 12.09 -3.97 6.36
CA PRO A 13 12.06 -2.58 5.89
C PRO A 13 10.87 -2.30 4.96
N PHE A 14 10.23 -1.13 5.10
CA PHE A 14 9.11 -0.73 4.24
C PHE A 14 9.29 0.71 3.73
N ASN A 15 9.45 0.86 2.42
CA ASN A 15 9.56 2.13 1.74
C ASN A 15 8.21 2.49 1.10
N PHE A 16 7.46 3.36 1.80
CA PHE A 16 6.13 3.79 1.39
C PHE A 16 6.11 4.47 0.01
N GLU A 17 7.07 5.36 -0.25
CA GLU A 17 7.12 6.10 -1.51
C GLU A 17 7.39 5.17 -2.70
N LEU A 18 8.31 4.21 -2.55
CA LEU A 18 8.55 3.20 -3.58
C LEU A 18 7.33 2.29 -3.77
N THR A 19 6.72 1.82 -2.67
CA THR A 19 5.60 0.87 -2.73
C THR A 19 4.33 1.49 -3.30
N ALA A 20 3.88 2.63 -2.76
CA ALA A 20 2.70 3.34 -3.26
C ALA A 20 2.97 3.98 -4.64
N GLY A 21 4.20 4.45 -4.87
CA GLY A 21 4.64 4.92 -6.18
C GLY A 21 4.53 3.83 -7.24
N TYR A 22 5.11 2.65 -6.99
CA TYR A 22 5.01 1.50 -7.89
C TYR A 22 3.56 1.04 -8.09
N HIS A 23 2.74 1.06 -7.03
CA HIS A 23 1.32 0.69 -7.14
C HIS A 23 0.54 1.57 -8.13
N THR A 24 0.95 2.83 -8.26
CA THR A 24 0.39 3.77 -9.25
C THR A 24 1.21 3.83 -10.55
N TYR A 25 2.08 2.84 -10.80
CA TYR A 25 3.04 2.79 -11.91
C TYR A 25 3.92 4.05 -12.03
N PHE A 26 4.13 4.77 -10.93
CA PHE A 26 4.78 6.07 -10.89
C PHE A 26 4.11 7.14 -11.78
N GLN A 27 2.83 6.94 -12.13
CA GLN A 27 2.04 7.87 -12.94
C GLN A 27 1.13 8.77 -12.08
N SER A 28 1.32 8.75 -10.77
CA SER A 28 0.47 9.38 -9.75
C SER A 28 -0.96 8.84 -9.67
N ARG A 29 -1.50 8.24 -10.73
CA ARG A 29 -2.83 7.61 -10.75
C ARG A 29 -2.82 6.35 -11.61
N TYR A 30 -3.42 5.29 -11.11
CA TYR A 30 -3.68 4.09 -11.88
C TYR A 30 -4.93 3.40 -11.33
N GLY A 31 -5.89 3.07 -12.18
CA GLY A 31 -7.18 2.51 -11.74
C GLY A 31 -7.87 3.41 -10.71
N THR A 32 -8.09 2.88 -9.51
CA THR A 32 -8.72 3.58 -8.37
C THR A 32 -7.72 4.10 -7.34
N ASP A 33 -6.43 4.04 -7.65
CA ASP A 33 -5.31 4.40 -6.79
C ASP A 33 -4.74 5.76 -7.21
N THR A 34 -4.41 6.59 -6.23
CA THR A 34 -3.63 7.82 -6.47
C THR A 34 -2.50 7.95 -5.47
N MET A 35 -1.35 8.46 -5.90
CA MET A 35 -0.21 8.83 -5.08
C MET A 35 0.23 10.24 -5.48
N GLU A 36 -0.18 11.23 -4.69
CA GLU A 36 0.02 12.66 -4.95
C GLU A 36 0.43 13.36 -3.66
N ASP A 37 1.46 14.21 -3.72
CA ASP A 37 1.99 14.97 -2.59
C ASP A 37 2.36 14.10 -1.36
N GLY A 38 2.91 12.90 -1.59
CA GLY A 38 3.28 11.95 -0.53
C GLY A 38 2.08 11.29 0.17
N ILE A 39 0.89 11.35 -0.46
CA ILE A 39 -0.34 10.76 0.08
C ILE A 39 -0.91 9.77 -0.92
N TYR A 40 -0.95 8.51 -0.51
CA TYR A 40 -1.66 7.45 -1.21
C TYR A 40 -3.14 7.51 -0.87
N ARG A 41 -4.02 7.44 -1.87
CA ARG A 41 -5.47 7.41 -1.67
C ARG A 41 -6.10 6.27 -2.43
N ARG A 42 -7.06 5.63 -1.76
CA ARG A 42 -7.85 4.53 -2.27
C ARG A 42 -9.29 4.67 -1.82
N LEU A 43 -10.24 4.52 -2.74
CA LEU A 43 -11.63 4.31 -2.37
C LEU A 43 -11.85 2.82 -2.05
N LEU A 44 -12.26 2.54 -0.82
CA LEU A 44 -12.53 1.19 -0.33
C LEU A 44 -14.03 0.92 -0.37
N ASP A 45 -14.40 -0.23 -0.90
CA ASP A 45 -15.75 -0.79 -0.75
C ASP A 45 -15.77 -1.71 0.47
N LEU A 46 -16.49 -1.30 1.51
CA LEU A 46 -16.68 -2.09 2.74
C LEU A 46 -18.00 -2.88 2.71
N GLY A 47 -18.66 -2.97 1.57
CA GLY A 47 -19.90 -3.70 1.33
C GLY A 47 -21.14 -2.80 1.37
N ASP A 48 -21.44 -2.20 2.53
CA ASP A 48 -22.61 -1.32 2.70
C ASP A 48 -22.31 0.15 2.39
N LYS A 49 -21.03 0.51 2.31
CA LYS A 49 -20.58 1.88 2.09
C LYS A 49 -19.20 1.95 1.44
N LEU A 50 -18.95 3.11 0.82
CA LEU A 50 -17.65 3.49 0.30
C LEU A 50 -16.92 4.40 1.32
N VAL A 51 -15.65 4.11 1.55
CA VAL A 51 -14.78 4.86 2.47
C VAL A 51 -13.51 5.27 1.73
N LEU A 52 -13.20 6.56 1.75
CA LEU A 52 -11.93 7.05 1.21
C LEU A 52 -10.84 6.88 2.26
N ALA A 53 -9.83 6.09 1.94
CA ALA A 53 -8.60 5.98 2.71
C ALA A 53 -7.54 6.94 2.16
N SER A 54 -6.88 7.67 3.05
CA SER A 54 -5.69 8.47 2.77
C SER A 54 -4.56 8.00 3.68
N VAL A 55 -3.45 7.58 3.08
CA VAL A 55 -2.30 7.00 3.78
C VAL A 55 -1.08 7.86 3.50
N ARG A 56 -0.28 8.11 4.53
CA ARG A 56 1.02 8.76 4.40
C ARG A 56 2.04 8.07 5.30
N SER A 57 3.32 8.13 4.92
CA SER A 57 4.38 7.73 5.83
C SER A 57 4.47 8.67 7.03
N ALA A 58 4.65 8.09 8.21
CA ALA A 58 4.93 8.78 9.47
C ALA A 58 6.25 8.29 10.12
N GLY A 59 6.83 7.19 9.62
CA GLY A 59 8.08 6.61 10.10
C GLY A 59 9.22 6.68 9.07
N THR A 60 10.22 5.81 9.26
CA THR A 60 11.36 5.64 8.33
C THR A 60 11.29 4.27 7.66
N VAL A 61 12.16 4.00 6.69
CA VAL A 61 12.16 2.69 6.00
C VAL A 61 12.42 1.54 6.96
N ASP A 62 13.38 1.68 7.88
CA ASP A 62 13.76 0.62 8.83
C ASP A 62 12.93 0.62 10.13
N ALA A 63 12.12 1.66 10.36
CA ALA A 63 11.14 1.74 11.43
C ALA A 63 9.83 2.34 10.88
N PRO A 64 9.12 1.57 10.03
CA PRO A 64 8.01 2.10 9.27
C PRO A 64 6.77 2.29 10.12
N GLU A 65 6.10 3.40 9.89
CA GLU A 65 4.79 3.71 10.46
C GLU A 65 3.97 4.43 9.39
N LEU A 66 2.73 4.01 9.19
CA LEU A 66 1.80 4.64 8.26
C LEU A 66 0.63 5.26 9.03
N ALA A 67 0.36 6.52 8.77
CA ALA A 67 -0.84 7.20 9.27
C ALA A 67 -1.97 7.02 8.25
N LEU A 68 -3.10 6.46 8.71
CA LEU A 68 -4.31 6.24 7.94
C LEU A 68 -5.40 7.22 8.39
N GLU A 69 -5.95 8.00 7.46
CA GLU A 69 -7.19 8.75 7.64
C GLU A 69 -8.29 8.11 6.78
N LEU A 70 -9.46 7.92 7.38
CA LEU A 70 -10.67 7.40 6.73
C LEU A 70 -11.74 8.46 6.70
N GLN A 71 -12.34 8.67 5.53
CA GLN A 71 -13.47 9.59 5.34
C GLN A 71 -14.66 8.85 4.73
N GLY A 72 -15.82 8.93 5.40
CA GLY A 72 -17.03 8.26 4.93
C GLY A 72 -18.27 8.60 5.78
N PRO A 73 -19.44 8.09 5.40
CA PRO A 73 -20.66 8.27 6.20
C PRO A 73 -20.77 7.23 7.32
N LYS A 74 -21.13 7.65 8.54
CA LYS A 74 -21.44 6.77 9.68
C LYS A 74 -20.32 5.77 9.95
N LEU A 75 -19.10 6.27 10.14
CA LEU A 75 -17.94 5.40 10.39
C LEU A 75 -18.00 4.85 11.81
N SER A 76 -17.83 3.53 11.93
CA SER A 76 -17.68 2.82 13.21
C SER A 76 -16.23 2.36 13.41
N PRO A 77 -15.83 1.97 14.64
CA PRO A 77 -14.55 1.32 14.88
C PRO A 77 -14.33 0.07 14.02
N GLU A 78 -15.36 -0.75 13.80
CA GLU A 78 -15.30 -1.93 12.92
C GLU A 78 -14.97 -1.54 11.47
N ASN A 79 -15.46 -0.39 10.99
CA ASN A 79 -15.06 0.12 9.68
C ASN A 79 -13.58 0.51 9.64
N VAL A 80 -13.01 0.98 10.76
CA VAL A 80 -11.57 1.29 10.86
C VAL A 80 -10.76 0.01 10.78
N ASP A 81 -11.12 -1.02 11.53
CA ASP A 81 -10.42 -2.30 11.54
C ASP A 81 -10.41 -2.93 10.14
N LEU A 82 -11.58 -3.01 9.50
CA LEU A 82 -11.70 -3.57 8.14
C LEU A 82 -10.93 -2.73 7.11
N ALA A 83 -11.00 -1.40 7.17
CA ALA A 83 -10.25 -0.55 6.24
C ALA A 83 -8.73 -0.67 6.45
N THR A 84 -8.29 -0.82 7.70
CA THR A 84 -6.89 -1.04 8.07
C THR A 84 -6.39 -2.36 7.47
N GLU A 85 -7.16 -3.45 7.60
CA GLU A 85 -6.85 -4.74 6.97
C GLU A 85 -6.75 -4.61 5.44
N ARG A 86 -7.70 -3.92 4.80
CA ARG A 86 -7.70 -3.74 3.33
C ARG A 86 -6.50 -2.93 2.84
N ILE A 87 -6.14 -1.86 3.53
CA ILE A 87 -4.96 -1.06 3.17
C ILE A 87 -3.67 -1.83 3.43
N SER A 88 -3.61 -2.59 4.52
CA SER A 88 -2.47 -3.47 4.84
C SER A 88 -2.25 -4.50 3.74
N TRP A 89 -3.33 -5.13 3.25
CA TRP A 89 -3.29 -6.03 2.11
C TRP A 89 -2.84 -5.33 0.82
N LEU A 90 -3.47 -4.20 0.46
CA LEU A 90 -3.17 -3.48 -0.79
C LEU A 90 -1.71 -3.04 -0.88
N LEU A 91 -1.14 -2.56 0.23
CA LEU A 91 0.25 -2.10 0.27
C LEU A 91 1.24 -3.22 0.63
N GLY A 92 0.76 -4.45 0.86
CA GLY A 92 1.61 -5.60 1.17
C GLY A 92 2.39 -5.45 2.48
N VAL A 93 1.87 -4.72 3.47
CA VAL A 93 2.63 -4.27 4.65
C VAL A 93 3.18 -5.42 5.51
N ASP A 94 2.58 -6.61 5.42
CA ASP A 94 2.96 -7.80 6.19
C ASP A 94 4.00 -8.70 5.48
N GLN A 95 4.48 -8.30 4.30
CA GLN A 95 5.47 -9.09 3.56
C GLN A 95 6.83 -9.07 4.29
N ASP A 96 7.38 -10.25 4.57
CA ASP A 96 8.76 -10.39 5.03
C ASP A 96 9.71 -10.42 3.84
N LEU A 97 10.49 -9.35 3.67
CA LEU A 97 11.45 -9.20 2.58
C LEU A 97 12.81 -9.85 2.89
N ALA A 98 13.08 -10.30 4.12
CA ALA A 98 14.39 -10.81 4.48
C ALA A 98 14.85 -12.00 3.62
N PRO A 99 14.01 -13.04 3.36
CA PRO A 99 14.41 -14.14 2.49
C PRO A 99 14.69 -13.71 1.05
N PHE A 100 13.96 -12.70 0.54
CA PHE A 100 14.18 -12.15 -0.80
C PHE A 100 15.52 -11.43 -0.88
N TYR A 101 15.88 -10.64 0.13
CA TYR A 101 17.17 -9.94 0.15
C TYR A 101 18.36 -10.87 0.33
N GLU A 102 18.23 -11.94 1.12
CA GLU A 102 19.28 -12.97 1.23
C GLU A 102 19.59 -13.59 -0.14
N LEU A 103 18.55 -13.92 -0.91
CA LEU A 103 18.70 -14.47 -2.26
C LEU A 103 19.25 -13.43 -3.25
N GLY A 104 18.66 -12.23 -3.28
CA GLY A 104 18.99 -11.21 -4.27
C GLY A 104 20.39 -10.63 -4.09
N ARG A 105 20.91 -10.53 -2.86
CA ARG A 105 22.28 -10.05 -2.60
C ARG A 105 23.36 -11.08 -2.92
N ALA A 106 23.00 -12.36 -2.99
CA ALA A 106 23.93 -13.42 -3.39
C ALA A 106 24.19 -13.44 -4.91
N ASP A 107 23.34 -12.77 -5.70
CA ASP A 107 23.46 -12.66 -7.15
C ASP A 107 23.98 -11.27 -7.55
N GLU A 108 25.08 -11.23 -8.31
CA GLU A 108 25.75 -9.98 -8.70
C GLU A 108 24.85 -9.04 -9.51
N ALA A 109 24.01 -9.58 -10.39
CA ALA A 109 23.11 -8.79 -11.23
C ALA A 109 21.93 -8.21 -10.43
N MET A 110 21.50 -8.90 -9.38
CA MET A 110 20.39 -8.49 -8.52
C MET A 110 20.81 -7.60 -7.35
N SER A 111 22.06 -7.70 -6.89
CA SER A 111 22.54 -6.98 -5.70
C SER A 111 22.30 -5.46 -5.76
N GLY A 112 22.61 -4.82 -6.89
CA GLY A 112 22.37 -3.39 -7.08
C GLY A 112 20.89 -3.01 -7.08
N LEU A 113 20.03 -3.86 -7.66
CA LEU A 113 18.58 -3.63 -7.68
C LEU A 113 17.96 -3.77 -6.28
N VAL A 114 18.44 -4.73 -5.49
CA VAL A 114 17.99 -4.90 -4.10
C VAL A 114 18.29 -3.64 -3.28
N ASP A 115 19.46 -3.05 -3.45
CA ASP A 115 19.84 -1.84 -2.71
C ASP A 115 19.12 -0.59 -3.24
N GLU A 116 18.89 -0.48 -4.57
CA GLU A 116 18.13 0.60 -5.18
C GLU A 116 16.65 0.60 -4.73
N PHE A 117 16.03 -0.58 -4.67
CA PHE A 117 14.62 -0.76 -4.31
C PHE A 117 14.43 -1.29 -2.88
N TYR A 118 15.35 -0.97 -1.97
CA TYR A 118 15.26 -1.38 -0.58
C TYR A 118 13.97 -0.86 0.09
N GLY A 119 13.25 -1.77 0.75
CA GLY A 119 11.92 -1.57 1.31
C GLY A 119 10.77 -1.55 0.30
N LEU A 120 10.97 -1.84 -1.00
CA LEU A 120 9.86 -1.97 -1.94
C LEU A 120 9.07 -3.25 -1.65
N HIS A 121 7.81 -3.09 -1.21
CA HIS A 121 6.86 -4.20 -1.08
C HIS A 121 6.10 -4.38 -2.39
N LEU A 122 5.59 -5.59 -2.63
CA LEU A 122 4.75 -5.89 -3.78
C LEU A 122 3.30 -5.54 -3.43
N PRO A 123 2.72 -4.46 -3.99
CA PRO A 123 1.34 -4.13 -3.73
C PRO A 123 0.38 -5.11 -4.43
N HIS A 124 -0.82 -5.24 -3.87
CA HIS A 124 -1.87 -6.11 -4.37
C HIS A 124 -3.04 -5.31 -4.94
N THR A 125 -3.92 -5.96 -5.70
CA THR A 125 -5.26 -5.41 -5.99
C THR A 125 -6.24 -5.76 -4.87
N ALA A 126 -7.34 -5.01 -4.76
CA ALA A 126 -8.36 -5.26 -3.75
C ALA A 126 -9.11 -6.58 -4.01
N THR A 127 -9.24 -6.96 -5.28
CA THR A 127 -9.92 -8.20 -5.70
C THR A 127 -9.25 -8.85 -6.91
N VAL A 128 -9.55 -10.13 -7.13
CA VAL A 128 -9.17 -10.85 -8.36
C VAL A 128 -9.84 -10.24 -9.59
N PHE A 129 -11.09 -9.79 -9.46
CA PHE A 129 -11.79 -9.13 -10.56
C PHE A 129 -11.07 -7.85 -11.02
N GLU A 130 -10.66 -7.01 -10.07
CA GLU A 130 -9.85 -5.83 -10.36
C GLU A 130 -8.53 -6.21 -11.04
N ALA A 131 -7.81 -7.22 -10.53
CA ALA A 131 -6.56 -7.70 -11.15
C ALA A 131 -6.77 -8.10 -12.62
N LEU A 132 -7.84 -8.84 -12.91
CA LEU A 132 -8.15 -9.28 -14.27
C LEU A 132 -8.46 -8.11 -15.20
N VAL A 133 -9.25 -7.14 -14.74
CA VAL A 133 -9.57 -5.94 -15.53
C VAL A 133 -8.30 -5.15 -15.84
N LEU A 134 -7.46 -4.88 -14.83
CA LEU A 134 -6.21 -4.14 -15.02
C LEU A 134 -5.24 -4.89 -15.96
N ALA A 135 -5.12 -6.21 -15.82
CA ALA A 135 -4.28 -7.04 -16.68
C ALA A 135 -4.72 -7.01 -18.15
N VAL A 136 -6.04 -7.02 -18.42
CA VAL A 136 -6.57 -6.90 -19.80
C VAL A 136 -6.34 -5.50 -20.36
N LEU A 137 -6.54 -4.46 -19.55
CA LEU A 137 -6.34 -3.07 -19.99
C LEU A 137 -4.85 -2.70 -20.20
N GLY A 138 -3.94 -3.42 -19.56
CA GLY A 138 -2.49 -3.18 -19.66
C GLY A 138 -1.79 -3.83 -20.86
N GLN A 139 -2.51 -4.54 -21.74
CA GLN A 139 -1.97 -5.13 -22.99
C GLN A 139 -1.80 -4.09 -24.09
#